data_AF-D9CIE7-F1
#
_entry.id   AF-D9CIE7-F1
#
_cell.length_a   1.000
_cell.length_b   1.000
_cell.length_c   1.000
_cell.angle_alpha   90.00
_cell.angle_beta   90.00
_cell.angle_gamma   90.00
#
_symmetry.space_group_name_H-M   'P 1'
#
loop_
_entity.id
_entity.type
_entity.pdbx_description
1 polymer ?
#
loop_
_entity_poly.entity_id
_entity_poly.type
_entity_poly.pdbx_seq_one_letter_code
_entity_poly.pdbx_strand_id
1 'polypeptide(L)'
;PFWDWASDHNIPDVVASQKITVKVPSTTFSTGSAWITVDNPLYTYKMGALSTAQFPTNDPNDGQIARYSFTVRQPTSTASNAASNDGQSNTALSRLNLKGNIYSLLTGNVAYYQMASQNNPGISLEAIHGNVHVAVGGNGHMTQLSYAAFDPIFFLH
;
A
#
# COMPACT_ATOMS: atom_id res chain seq x y z
N PRO A 1 -5.54 -5.75 -12.18
CA PRO A 1 -6.06 -4.39 -11.86
C PRO A 1 -4.89 -3.49 -11.43
N PHE A 2 -5.02 -2.18 -11.54
CA PHE A 2 -4.07 -1.21 -10.99
C PHE A 2 -4.83 -0.13 -10.23
N TRP A 3 -4.17 0.52 -9.29
CA TRP A 3 -4.70 1.66 -8.55
C TRP A 3 -4.25 2.95 -9.22
N ASP A 4 -5.18 3.63 -9.89
CA ASP A 4 -4.92 4.91 -10.55
C ASP A 4 -4.93 6.07 -9.55
N TRP A 5 -3.90 6.13 -8.71
CA TRP A 5 -3.74 7.16 -7.68
C TRP A 5 -3.63 8.59 -8.24
N ALA A 6 -3.33 8.74 -9.54
CA ALA A 6 -3.30 10.04 -10.22
C ALA A 6 -4.70 10.50 -10.62
N SER A 7 -5.61 9.58 -10.95
CA SER A 7 -7.02 9.88 -11.24
C SER A 7 -7.84 10.05 -9.96
N ASP A 8 -7.79 9.04 -9.08
CA ASP A 8 -8.40 9.00 -7.74
C ASP A 8 -7.37 8.51 -6.72
N HIS A 9 -6.95 9.42 -5.86
CA HIS A 9 -5.89 9.17 -4.87
C HIS A 9 -6.38 8.40 -3.64
N ASN A 10 -7.67 8.13 -3.50
CA ASN A 10 -8.14 7.36 -2.36
C ASN A 10 -7.65 5.92 -2.44
N ILE A 11 -7.31 5.34 -1.30
CA ILE A 11 -7.13 3.91 -1.15
C ILE A 11 -8.37 3.21 -1.75
N PRO A 12 -8.19 2.23 -2.66
CA PRO A 12 -9.32 1.53 -3.27
C PRO A 12 -10.18 0.79 -2.23
N ASP A 13 -11.51 0.82 -2.38
CA ASP A 13 -12.45 0.12 -1.48
C ASP A 13 -12.15 -1.38 -1.34
N VAL A 14 -11.64 -2.00 -2.42
CA VAL A 14 -11.24 -3.41 -2.46
C VAL A 14 -10.03 -3.70 -1.56
N VAL A 15 -9.25 -2.69 -1.20
CA VAL A 15 -8.13 -2.77 -0.23
C VAL A 15 -8.60 -2.32 1.15
N ALA A 16 -9.48 -1.31 1.24
CA ALA A 16 -9.94 -0.77 2.52
C ALA A 16 -10.89 -1.70 3.29
N SER A 17 -11.58 -2.62 2.61
CA SER A 17 -12.57 -3.51 3.23
C SER A 17 -11.92 -4.70 3.94
N GLN A 18 -12.18 -4.90 5.24
CA GLN A 18 -11.62 -6.04 6.00
C GLN A 18 -12.11 -7.41 5.54
N LYS A 19 -13.31 -7.47 4.97
CA LYS A 19 -13.96 -8.70 4.51
C LYS A 19 -14.54 -8.51 3.13
N ILE A 20 -14.60 -9.60 2.37
CA ILE A 20 -15.23 -9.65 1.05
C ILE A 20 -16.17 -10.85 0.97
N THR A 21 -17.18 -10.74 0.11
CA THR A 21 -18.08 -11.85 -0.19
C THR A 21 -17.63 -12.52 -1.49
N VAL A 22 -17.42 -13.83 -1.45
CA VAL A 22 -16.99 -14.63 -2.59
C VAL A 22 -17.97 -15.75 -2.87
N LYS A 23 -18.08 -16.13 -4.15
CA LYS A 23 -18.91 -17.26 -4.58
C LYS A 23 -18.08 -18.53 -4.51
N VAL A 24 -18.58 -19.54 -3.80
CA VAL A 24 -17.94 -20.85 -3.67
C VAL A 24 -18.85 -21.95 -4.20
N PRO A 25 -18.29 -23.05 -4.74
CA PRO A 25 -19.07 -24.24 -5.08
C PRO A 25 -19.81 -24.79 -3.85
N SER A 26 -21.06 -25.22 -4.02
CA SER A 26 -21.84 -25.84 -2.95
C SER A 26 -22.82 -26.85 -3.53
N THR A 27 -22.88 -28.03 -2.91
CA THR A 27 -23.85 -29.08 -3.26
C THR A 27 -25.21 -28.88 -2.60
N THR A 28 -25.35 -27.88 -1.72
CA THR A 28 -26.56 -27.63 -0.93
C THR A 28 -27.58 -26.74 -1.66
N PHE A 29 -27.17 -26.02 -2.70
CA PHE A 29 -28.02 -25.10 -3.46
C PHE A 29 -28.27 -25.60 -4.88
N SER A 30 -29.46 -25.36 -5.42
CA SER A 30 -29.88 -25.78 -6.77
C SER A 30 -29.01 -25.21 -7.89
N THR A 31 -28.37 -24.06 -7.67
CA THR A 31 -27.42 -23.44 -8.61
C THR A 31 -25.99 -23.95 -8.46
N GLY A 32 -25.72 -24.91 -7.57
CA GLY A 32 -24.39 -25.48 -7.34
C GLY A 32 -23.38 -24.51 -6.69
N SER A 33 -23.84 -23.43 -6.07
CA SER A 33 -22.96 -22.40 -5.48
C SER A 33 -23.59 -21.68 -4.30
N ALA A 34 -22.76 -21.21 -3.39
CA ALA A 34 -23.12 -20.37 -2.24
C ALA A 34 -22.27 -19.09 -2.22
N TRP A 35 -22.77 -18.06 -1.55
CA TRP A 35 -21.98 -16.87 -1.23
C TRP A 35 -21.53 -16.95 0.22
N ILE A 36 -20.23 -16.76 0.46
CA ILE A 36 -19.65 -16.73 1.80
C ILE A 36 -18.85 -15.45 2.01
N THR A 37 -18.75 -15.00 3.26
CA THR A 37 -17.91 -13.86 3.63
C THR A 37 -16.60 -14.36 4.23
N VAL A 38 -15.48 -13.86 3.70
CA VAL A 38 -14.12 -14.24 4.10
C VAL A 38 -13.29 -13.01 4.44
N ASP A 39 -12.17 -13.20 5.14
CA ASP A 39 -11.16 -12.14 5.31
C ASP A 39 -10.63 -11.70 3.94
N ASN A 40 -10.51 -10.39 3.75
CA ASN A 40 -10.02 -9.85 2.50
C ASN A 40 -8.49 -9.97 2.41
N PRO A 41 -7.93 -10.77 1.47
CA PRO A 41 -6.49 -10.90 1.32
C PRO A 41 -5.82 -9.60 0.83
N LEU A 42 -6.59 -8.64 0.30
CA LEU A 42 -6.09 -7.35 -0.13
C LEU A 42 -6.05 -6.29 0.99
N TYR A 43 -6.62 -6.57 2.17
CA TYR A 43 -6.68 -5.59 3.26
C TYR A 43 -5.39 -5.49 4.08
N THR A 44 -4.78 -6.63 4.38
CA THR A 44 -3.55 -6.75 5.16
C THR A 44 -2.91 -8.10 4.88
N TYR A 45 -1.59 -8.18 4.90
CA TYR A 45 -0.87 -9.45 4.93
C TYR A 45 -0.53 -9.81 6.38
N LYS A 46 -0.95 -11.01 6.81
CA LYS A 46 -0.62 -11.55 8.13
C LYS A 46 0.71 -12.30 8.05
N MET A 47 1.73 -11.78 8.73
CA MET A 47 3.03 -12.41 8.85
C MET A 47 2.98 -13.54 9.87
N GLY A 48 3.87 -14.53 9.71
CA GLY A 48 4.15 -15.51 10.74
C GLY A 48 4.87 -14.89 11.94
N ALA A 49 5.50 -15.73 12.76
CA ALA A 49 6.37 -15.24 13.82
C ALA A 49 7.52 -14.41 13.23
N LEU A 50 7.65 -13.16 13.69
CA LEU A 50 8.73 -12.28 13.25
C LEU A 50 10.03 -12.69 13.93
N SER A 51 11.09 -12.87 13.15
CA SER A 51 12.44 -13.13 13.67
C SER A 51 13.24 -11.83 13.71
N THR A 52 14.07 -11.63 14.73
CA THR A 52 14.95 -10.45 14.82
C THR A 52 16.04 -10.41 13.75
N ALA A 53 16.29 -11.55 13.08
CA ALA A 53 17.20 -11.63 11.94
C ALA A 53 16.59 -11.03 10.66
N GLN A 54 15.28 -11.15 10.48
CA GLN A 54 14.55 -10.62 9.31
C GLN A 54 13.88 -9.28 9.60
N PHE A 55 13.56 -9.00 10.86
CA PHE A 55 12.96 -7.77 11.36
C PHE A 55 13.78 -7.25 12.55
N PRO A 56 14.94 -6.63 12.30
CA PRO A 56 15.78 -6.07 13.37
C PRO A 56 15.04 -4.97 14.12
N THR A 57 14.96 -5.05 15.45
CA THR A 57 14.23 -4.06 16.26
C THR A 57 15.03 -2.80 16.55
N ASN A 58 16.35 -2.84 16.31
CA ASN A 58 17.30 -1.77 16.61
C ASN A 58 17.67 -0.92 15.38
N ASP A 59 17.09 -1.19 14.21
CA ASP A 59 17.27 -0.32 13.04
C ASP A 59 16.53 1.01 13.27
N PRO A 60 17.22 2.17 13.19
CA PRO A 60 16.60 3.46 13.44
C PRO A 60 15.60 3.90 12.36
N ASN A 61 15.65 3.31 11.16
CA ASN A 61 14.80 3.67 10.02
C ASN A 61 13.55 2.79 9.95
N ASP A 62 13.71 1.46 10.04
CA ASP A 62 12.63 0.50 9.79
C ASP A 62 12.35 -0.47 10.95
N GLY A 63 13.12 -0.43 12.04
CA GLY A 63 12.98 -1.36 13.16
C GLY A 63 11.65 -1.25 13.92
N GLN A 64 10.89 -0.18 13.69
CA GLN A 64 9.52 -0.08 14.19
C GLN A 64 8.59 -1.14 13.56
N ILE A 65 8.85 -1.59 12.34
CA ILE A 65 8.00 -2.57 11.63
C ILE A 65 8.01 -3.93 12.34
N ALA A 66 9.10 -4.26 13.03
CA ALA A 66 9.27 -5.51 13.77
C ALA A 66 8.21 -5.77 14.87
N ARG A 67 7.35 -4.80 15.20
CA ARG A 67 6.27 -4.97 16.18
C ARG A 67 4.94 -5.42 15.58
N TYR A 68 4.75 -5.28 14.27
CA TYR A 68 3.49 -5.56 13.61
C TYR A 68 3.55 -6.93 12.93
N SER A 69 2.83 -7.93 13.45
CA SER A 69 2.73 -9.26 12.81
C SER A 69 1.79 -9.27 11.59
N PHE A 70 1.40 -8.10 11.11
CA PHE A 70 0.58 -7.90 9.92
C PHE A 70 0.85 -6.52 9.34
N THR A 71 0.55 -6.34 8.06
CA THR A 71 0.84 -5.06 7.40
C THR A 71 -0.13 -3.97 7.83
N VAL A 72 0.42 -2.79 8.08
CA VAL A 72 -0.32 -1.59 8.51
C VAL A 72 0.06 -0.40 7.65
N ARG A 73 -0.92 0.48 7.41
CA ARG A 73 -0.80 1.75 6.67
C ARG A 73 -1.17 2.89 7.61
N GLN A 74 -0.28 3.86 7.81
CA GLN A 74 -0.46 4.95 8.78
C GLN A 74 -1.03 4.47 10.13
N PRO A 75 -0.32 3.59 10.87
CA PRO A 75 -0.90 2.91 12.03
C PRO A 75 -1.45 3.91 13.07
N THR A 76 -2.64 3.64 13.58
CA THR A 76 -3.37 4.48 14.55
C THR A 76 -2.66 4.67 15.89
N SER A 77 -1.69 3.81 16.21
CA SER A 77 -0.86 3.90 17.41
C SER A 77 0.47 3.15 17.20
N THR A 78 1.33 3.13 18.22
CA THR A 78 2.57 2.35 18.22
C THR A 78 2.42 0.94 18.79
N ALA A 79 1.22 0.54 19.20
CA ALA A 79 0.95 -0.79 19.76
C ALA A 79 1.02 -1.87 18.66
N SER A 80 1.40 -3.10 19.02
CA SER A 80 1.54 -4.22 18.07
C SER A 80 0.23 -4.63 17.38
N ASN A 81 -0.92 -4.22 17.93
CA ASN A 81 -2.25 -4.46 17.37
C ASN A 81 -2.87 -3.23 16.68
N ALA A 82 -2.07 -2.21 16.34
CA ALA A 82 -2.57 -1.00 15.70
C ALA A 82 -3.30 -1.32 14.38
N ALA A 83 -4.42 -0.64 14.15
CA ALA A 83 -5.13 -0.71 12.87
C ALA A 83 -4.51 0.25 11.84
N SER A 84 -4.66 -0.08 10.56
CA SER A 84 -4.41 0.85 9.45
C SER A 84 -5.36 2.05 9.52
N ASN A 85 -4.87 3.23 9.15
CA ASN A 85 -5.64 4.46 9.04
C ASN A 85 -5.66 4.96 7.59
N ASP A 86 -6.48 4.32 6.76
CA ASP A 86 -6.60 4.65 5.34
C ASP A 86 -7.06 6.10 5.11
N GLY A 87 -7.82 6.68 6.06
CA GLY A 87 -8.20 8.10 6.02
C GLY A 87 -7.00 9.05 6.15
N GLN A 88 -6.00 8.70 6.96
CA GLN A 88 -4.75 9.44 7.05
C GLN A 88 -3.90 9.25 5.79
N SER A 89 -3.86 8.04 5.21
CA SER A 89 -3.22 7.80 3.91
C SER A 89 -3.86 8.66 2.81
N ASN A 90 -5.19 8.69 2.71
CA ASN A 90 -5.92 9.53 1.75
C ASN A 90 -5.60 11.01 1.94
N THR A 91 -5.60 11.48 3.19
CA THR A 91 -5.26 12.88 3.53
C THR A 91 -3.82 13.25 3.16
N ALA A 92 -2.87 12.32 3.27
CA ALA A 92 -1.50 12.53 2.85
C ALA A 92 -1.40 12.58 1.32
N LEU A 93 -2.04 11.64 0.63
CA LEU A 93 -2.04 11.54 -0.84
C LEU A 93 -2.69 12.77 -1.49
N SER A 94 -3.74 13.33 -0.89
CA SER A 94 -4.45 14.51 -1.42
C SER A 94 -3.55 15.76 -1.52
N ARG A 95 -2.43 15.80 -0.79
CA ARG A 95 -1.50 16.93 -0.75
C ARG A 95 -0.38 16.86 -1.81
N LEU A 96 -0.30 15.76 -2.56
CA LEU A 96 0.84 15.48 -3.44
C LEU A 96 0.67 15.99 -4.89
N ASN A 97 -0.49 16.55 -5.25
CA ASN A 97 -0.79 16.98 -6.63
C ASN A 97 -0.49 15.89 -7.69
N LEU A 98 -0.83 14.64 -7.39
CA LEU A 98 -0.45 13.46 -8.18
C LEU A 98 -0.86 13.57 -9.65
N LYS A 99 -2.09 14.03 -9.92
CA LYS A 99 -2.60 14.27 -11.28
C LYS A 99 -1.74 15.25 -12.06
N GLY A 100 -1.41 16.40 -11.45
CA GLY A 100 -0.60 17.43 -12.09
C GLY A 100 0.84 16.99 -12.34
N ASN A 101 1.42 16.23 -11.42
CA ASN A 101 2.78 15.70 -11.57
C ASN A 101 2.85 14.63 -12.67
N ILE A 102 1.88 13.70 -12.71
CA ILE A 102 1.81 12.69 -13.77
C ILE A 102 1.52 13.31 -15.12
N TYR A 103 0.60 14.28 -15.20
CA TYR A 103 0.35 15.03 -16.44
C TYR A 103 1.64 15.68 -16.95
N SER A 104 2.34 16.43 -16.08
CA SER A 104 3.58 17.11 -16.45
C SER A 104 4.68 16.14 -16.90
N LEU A 105 4.80 14.98 -16.24
CA LEU A 105 5.76 13.93 -16.59
C LEU A 105 5.45 13.30 -17.97
N LEU A 106 4.19 12.97 -18.23
CA LEU A 106 3.77 12.24 -19.42
C LEU A 106 3.63 13.12 -20.66
N THR A 107 3.34 14.41 -20.50
CA THR A 107 3.26 15.37 -21.62
C THR A 107 4.55 16.17 -21.82
N GLY A 108 5.49 16.08 -20.89
CA GLY A 108 6.77 16.78 -20.95
C GLY A 108 7.73 16.17 -21.96
N ASN A 109 8.62 17.00 -22.50
CA ASN A 109 9.74 16.53 -23.33
C ASN A 109 10.98 16.29 -22.44
N VAL A 110 11.02 15.13 -21.78
CA VAL A 110 12.09 14.74 -20.86
C VAL A 110 12.82 13.52 -21.40
N ALA A 111 14.14 13.45 -21.20
CA ALA A 111 14.89 12.26 -21.57
C ALA A 111 14.51 11.08 -20.68
N TYR A 112 14.56 9.85 -21.22
CA TYR A 112 14.14 8.65 -20.51
C TYR A 112 14.76 8.51 -19.12
N TYR A 113 16.06 8.78 -18.97
CA TYR A 113 16.75 8.64 -17.69
C TYR A 113 16.31 9.65 -16.62
N GLN A 114 15.83 10.83 -17.04
CA GLN A 114 15.26 11.85 -16.14
C GLN A 114 13.81 11.49 -15.77
N MET A 115 13.05 10.97 -16.73
CA MET A 115 11.69 10.49 -16.50
C MET A 115 11.67 9.29 -15.56
N ALA A 116 12.57 8.32 -15.75
CA ALA A 116 12.51 7.04 -15.06
C ALA A 116 12.99 7.10 -13.60
N SER A 117 14.04 7.87 -13.30
CA SER A 117 14.73 7.80 -12.00
C SER A 117 14.95 9.16 -11.35
N GLN A 118 14.86 9.19 -10.02
CA GLN A 118 15.13 10.36 -9.17
C GLN A 118 16.63 10.67 -9.00
N ASN A 119 17.52 9.90 -9.64
CA ASN A 119 18.96 10.17 -9.66
C ASN A 119 19.35 11.46 -10.39
N ASN A 120 18.39 12.12 -11.05
CA ASN A 120 18.60 13.37 -11.77
C ASN A 120 17.65 14.46 -11.24
N PRO A 121 18.07 15.74 -11.25
CA PRO A 121 17.18 16.84 -10.86
C PRO A 121 15.94 16.91 -11.76
N GLY A 122 14.77 17.10 -11.14
CA GLY A 122 13.49 17.27 -11.84
C GLY A 122 12.39 16.35 -11.32
N ILE A 123 11.26 16.35 -12.02
CA ILE A 123 10.16 15.40 -11.77
C ILE A 123 10.50 14.08 -12.46
N SER A 124 10.45 12.98 -11.72
CA SER A 124 10.61 11.62 -12.24
C SER A 124 9.47 10.71 -11.74
N LEU A 125 9.25 9.60 -12.44
CA LEU A 125 8.31 8.57 -12.04
C LEU A 125 8.69 7.97 -10.68
N GLU A 126 9.97 7.64 -10.48
CA GLU A 126 10.49 7.12 -9.22
C GLU A 126 10.23 8.07 -8.03
N ALA A 127 10.39 9.38 -8.22
CA ALA A 127 10.13 10.37 -7.17
C ALA A 127 8.64 10.46 -6.82
N ILE A 128 7.75 10.41 -7.82
CA ILE A 128 6.29 10.41 -7.58
C ILE A 128 5.88 9.10 -6.88
N HIS A 129 6.38 7.96 -7.35
CA HIS A 129 6.22 6.65 -6.72
C HIS A 129 6.65 6.67 -5.25
N GLY A 130 7.84 7.21 -4.96
CA GLY A 130 8.34 7.35 -3.59
C GLY A 130 7.41 8.17 -2.69
N ASN A 131 6.83 9.25 -3.22
CA ASN A 131 5.85 10.04 -2.47
C ASN A 131 4.56 9.26 -2.15
N VAL A 132 4.08 8.42 -3.08
CA VAL A 132 2.91 7.54 -2.84
C VAL A 132 3.23 6.51 -1.75
N HIS A 133 4.39 5.86 -1.82
CA HIS A 133 4.89 4.95 -0.79
C HIS A 133 4.91 5.58 0.62
N VAL A 134 5.45 6.80 0.73
CA VAL A 134 5.52 7.54 2.00
C VAL A 134 4.12 7.93 2.49
N ALA A 135 3.26 8.43 1.60
CA ALA A 135 1.91 8.87 1.98
C ALA A 135 1.02 7.71 2.41
N VAL A 136 1.07 6.58 1.71
CA VAL A 136 0.32 5.37 2.06
C VAL A 136 0.83 4.78 3.37
N GLY A 137 2.14 4.59 3.50
CA GLY A 137 2.73 3.87 4.62
C GLY A 137 2.81 4.69 5.91
N GLY A 138 3.29 5.93 5.86
CA GLY A 138 3.69 6.69 7.05
C GLY A 138 4.65 5.89 7.92
N ASN A 139 4.24 5.60 9.17
CA ASN A 139 5.00 4.72 10.08
C ASN A 139 4.72 3.21 9.84
N GLY A 140 4.10 2.88 8.72
CA GLY A 140 3.70 1.53 8.30
C GLY A 140 4.56 0.98 7.17
N HIS A 141 4.11 -0.14 6.60
CA HIS A 141 4.95 -0.99 5.76
C HIS A 141 5.30 -0.36 4.42
N MET A 142 4.32 0.28 3.75
CA MET A 142 4.52 0.88 2.42
C MET A 142 5.62 1.94 2.36
N THR A 143 6.02 2.54 3.47
CA THR A 143 7.13 3.53 3.50
C THR A 143 8.50 2.88 3.59
N GLN A 144 8.58 1.63 4.08
CA GLN A 144 9.83 0.97 4.36
C GLN A 144 10.25 0.10 3.18
N LEU A 145 11.31 0.47 2.48
CA LEU A 145 11.77 -0.24 1.27
C LEU A 145 11.94 -1.74 1.49
N SER A 146 12.47 -2.14 2.65
CA SER A 146 12.69 -3.54 3.03
C SER A 146 11.39 -4.36 3.17
N TYR A 147 10.26 -3.70 3.44
CA TYR A 147 9.01 -4.36 3.86
C TYR A 147 7.76 -3.91 3.08
N ALA A 148 7.88 -2.94 2.16
CA ALA A 148 6.74 -2.37 1.45
C ALA A 148 5.96 -3.43 0.67
N ALA A 149 6.65 -4.38 0.04
CA ALA A 149 6.06 -5.43 -0.77
C ALA A 149 5.22 -6.45 0.02
N PHE A 150 5.27 -6.44 1.35
CA PHE A 150 4.36 -7.26 2.15
C PHE A 150 2.93 -6.70 2.12
N ASP A 151 2.74 -5.38 2.01
CA ASP A 151 1.40 -4.79 1.97
C ASP A 151 0.73 -5.09 0.62
N PRO A 152 -0.47 -5.70 0.57
CA PRO A 152 -1.10 -6.05 -0.69
C PRO A 152 -1.32 -4.88 -1.66
N ILE A 153 -1.44 -3.64 -1.17
CA ILE A 153 -1.60 -2.46 -2.05
C ILE A 153 -0.34 -2.19 -2.89
N PHE A 154 0.83 -2.69 -2.48
CA PHE A 154 2.09 -2.57 -3.23
C PHE A 154 1.95 -3.03 -4.68
N PHE A 155 1.20 -4.12 -4.92
CA PHE A 155 1.05 -4.69 -6.26
C PHE A 155 -0.01 -3.99 -7.11
N LEU A 156 -0.84 -3.16 -6.50
CA LEU A 156 -1.80 -2.31 -7.22
C LEU A 156 -1.18 -0.96 -7.55
N HIS A 157 -0.24 -0.49 -6.74
CA HIS A 157 0.56 0.70 -6.96
C HIS A 157 1.45 0.55 -8.20
#